data_AF-A0A8H5B5W9-F1
#
_entry.id   AF-A0A8H5B5W9-F1
#
_cell.length_a   1.000
_cell.length_b   1.000
_cell.length_c   1.000
_cell.angle_alpha   90.00
_cell.angle_beta   90.00
_cell.angle_gamma   90.00
#
_symmetry.space_group_name_H-M   'P 1'
#
loop_
_entity.id
_entity.type
_entity.pdbx_description
1 polymer ?
#
loop_
_entity_poly.entity_id
_entity_poly.type
_entity_poly.pdbx_seq_one_letter_code
_entity_poly.pdbx_strand_id
1 'polypeptide(L)'
;MARRVCVASFVVSAINGEQAYSCPLDDRVLGVHKVASKTQHRTVQPPGPSEQGISDAPKLAWEAFYPEGSINPSAPIPGGFSFYLSGPPEFKARLARATEAVLSYRVMLQDDWEWAKGGKLPGPFGGVDDSAYSCSGGRKEQRCRCIGLRPMWRSNGVGELYTYLPLTERNSSQQLKVPPLSVENPDYGISVGRGSFDFNSAVGNWITIAIRTKLNDIGAENGEVEVWIDGRRVISIDGLMLRESDAHSIRGIQFQTFFGGHTPEWASPKDQRAWFADITGVIVT
;
A
#
# COMPACT_ATOMS: atom_id res chain seq x y z
N MET A 1 -26.46 23.89 -9.57
CA MET A 1 -25.95 22.52 -9.86
C MET A 1 -24.78 22.24 -8.93
N ALA A 2 -24.97 21.49 -7.86
CA ALA A 2 -23.89 21.12 -6.95
C ALA A 2 -23.04 20.00 -7.57
N ARG A 3 -21.82 20.33 -8.02
CA ARG A 3 -20.82 19.31 -8.36
C ARG A 3 -20.37 18.66 -7.05
N ARG A 4 -20.94 17.49 -6.73
CA ARG A 4 -20.47 16.63 -5.64
C ARG A 4 -19.24 15.87 -6.15
N VAL A 5 -18.06 16.31 -5.74
CA VAL A 5 -16.76 15.69 -6.02
C VAL A 5 -16.53 14.60 -4.97
N CYS A 6 -16.21 13.36 -5.38
CA CYS A 6 -15.75 12.30 -4.48
C CYS A 6 -14.26 12.53 -4.16
N VAL A 7 -13.85 12.29 -2.92
CA VAL A 7 -12.69 12.93 -2.30
C VAL A 7 -11.58 11.94 -1.97
N ALA A 8 -10.39 12.13 -2.54
CA ALA A 8 -9.15 11.77 -1.86
C ALA A 8 -8.83 12.90 -0.87
N SER A 9 -8.57 12.56 0.39
CA SER A 9 -8.34 13.55 1.45
C SER A 9 -6.86 13.60 1.81
N PHE A 10 -6.19 14.69 1.52
CA PHE A 10 -4.81 14.90 1.99
C PHE A 10 -4.87 15.90 3.13
N VAL A 11 -4.63 15.42 4.34
CA VAL A 11 -4.55 16.27 5.51
C VAL A 11 -3.08 16.61 5.71
N VAL A 12 -2.79 17.88 5.92
CA VAL A 12 -1.51 18.22 6.49
C VAL A 12 -1.70 18.76 7.88
N SER A 13 -1.44 17.91 8.87
CA SER A 13 -1.40 18.36 10.26
C SER A 13 -0.14 19.19 10.44
N ALA A 14 -0.33 20.41 10.91
CA ALA A 14 0.67 21.14 11.67
C ALA A 14 0.06 21.34 13.05
N ILE A 15 0.87 21.23 14.11
CA ILE A 15 0.49 21.28 15.53
C ILE A 15 -0.35 22.53 15.94
N ASN A 16 -0.69 23.46 15.04
CA ASN A 16 -1.53 24.63 15.30
C ASN A 16 -2.65 24.92 14.26
N GLY A 17 -3.09 23.93 13.47
CA GLY A 17 -4.26 24.07 12.61
C GLY A 17 -4.33 22.98 11.55
N GLU A 18 -5.34 22.11 11.63
CA GLU A 18 -5.60 21.10 10.61
C GLU A 18 -6.07 21.77 9.32
N GLN A 19 -5.27 21.68 8.25
CA GLN A 19 -5.74 21.96 6.91
C GLN A 19 -5.98 20.61 6.21
N ALA A 20 -7.23 20.17 6.24
CA ALA A 20 -7.70 19.04 5.45
C ALA A 20 -8.05 19.51 4.03
N TYR A 21 -7.37 18.95 3.04
CA TYR A 21 -7.64 19.24 1.63
C TYR A 21 -8.30 18.04 0.97
N SER A 22 -9.54 18.23 0.54
CA SER A 22 -10.26 17.27 -0.29
C SER A 22 -9.96 17.52 -1.77
N CYS A 23 -9.55 16.50 -2.52
CA CYS A 23 -9.34 16.60 -3.97
C CYS A 23 -9.99 15.43 -4.73
N PRO A 24 -10.32 15.58 -6.02
CA PRO A 24 -10.88 14.48 -6.81
C PRO A 24 -9.97 13.24 -6.87
N LEU A 25 -10.57 12.05 -7.02
CA LEU A 25 -9.88 10.83 -7.44
C LEU A 25 -9.48 10.94 -8.93
N ASP A 26 -8.36 11.62 -9.19
CA ASP A 26 -7.86 11.93 -10.53
C ASP A 26 -6.33 11.79 -10.59
N ASP A 27 -5.83 11.19 -11.66
CA ASP A 27 -4.40 10.89 -11.84
C ASP A 27 -3.51 12.12 -11.76
N ARG A 28 -3.92 13.21 -12.41
CA ARG A 28 -3.13 14.45 -12.46
C ARG A 28 -3.10 15.11 -11.09
N VAL A 29 -4.26 15.18 -10.42
CA VAL A 29 -4.39 15.76 -9.08
C VAL A 29 -3.57 14.97 -8.05
N LEU A 30 -3.59 13.64 -8.14
CA LEU A 30 -2.92 12.75 -7.19
C LEU A 30 -1.44 12.51 -7.51
N GLY A 31 -0.92 13.12 -8.58
CA GLY A 31 0.46 12.93 -8.99
C GLY A 31 0.77 11.47 -9.31
N VAL A 32 -0.16 10.80 -10.00
CA VAL A 32 0.03 9.45 -10.54
C VAL A 32 1.11 9.50 -11.62
N HIS A 33 2.07 8.59 -11.54
CA HIS A 33 3.20 8.52 -12.46
C HIS A 33 3.73 7.07 -12.57
N LYS A 34 4.58 6.83 -13.58
CA LYS A 34 5.12 5.50 -13.90
C LYS A 34 4.03 4.42 -14.01
N VAL A 35 2.94 4.75 -14.71
CA VAL A 35 1.83 3.83 -14.97
C VAL A 35 2.30 2.70 -15.89
N ALA A 36 2.04 1.45 -15.50
CA ALA A 36 2.39 0.28 -16.31
C ALA A 36 1.48 0.19 -17.55
N SER A 37 2.09 0.05 -18.73
CA SER A 37 1.37 0.09 -20.02
C SER A 37 0.46 -1.11 -20.29
N LYS A 38 0.71 -2.25 -19.63
CA LYS A 38 -0.04 -3.50 -19.82
C LYS A 38 -1.32 -3.59 -18.98
N THR A 39 -1.59 -2.62 -18.11
CA THR A 39 -2.71 -2.63 -17.17
C THR A 39 -3.42 -1.28 -17.18
N GLN A 40 -4.68 -1.25 -16.73
CA GLN A 40 -5.47 -0.03 -16.63
C GLN A 40 -6.08 0.09 -15.23
N HIS A 41 -6.21 1.31 -14.72
CA HIS A 41 -6.92 1.63 -13.48
C HIS A 41 -8.08 2.59 -13.80
N ARG A 42 -9.22 2.04 -14.20
CA ARG A 42 -10.37 2.87 -14.59
C ARG A 42 -11.08 3.39 -13.35
N THR A 43 -11.48 4.66 -13.38
CA THR A 43 -12.40 5.20 -12.37
C THR A 43 -13.82 4.76 -12.70
N VAL A 44 -14.46 4.02 -11.80
CA VAL A 44 -15.80 3.46 -11.96
C VAL A 44 -16.68 3.79 -10.76
N GLN A 45 -17.99 3.56 -10.88
CA GLN A 45 -18.86 3.42 -9.71
C GLN A 45 -18.74 1.97 -9.22
N PRO A 46 -18.22 1.73 -8.01
CA PRO A 46 -18.09 0.38 -7.47
C PRO A 46 -19.48 -0.21 -7.14
N PRO A 47 -19.60 -1.54 -7.00
CA PRO A 47 -20.83 -2.12 -6.47
C PRO A 47 -21.10 -1.60 -5.05
N GLY A 48 -22.36 -1.66 -4.63
CA GLY A 48 -22.72 -1.35 -3.25
C GLY A 48 -22.13 -2.40 -2.29
N PRO A 49 -21.85 -2.03 -1.03
CA PRO A 49 -21.38 -3.00 -0.05
C PRO A 49 -22.44 -4.08 0.19
N SER A 50 -21.98 -5.31 0.40
CA SER A 50 -22.81 -6.46 0.75
C SER A 50 -23.56 -6.22 2.08
N GLU A 51 -22.92 -5.56 3.05
CA GLU A 51 -23.59 -5.12 4.28
C GLU A 51 -24.45 -3.87 4.04
N GLN A 52 -25.76 -4.06 4.17
CA GLN A 52 -26.76 -3.00 4.02
C GLN A 52 -26.72 -2.02 5.21
N GLY A 53 -26.75 -0.71 4.94
CA GLY A 53 -26.85 0.34 5.96
C GLY A 53 -25.58 1.17 6.18
N ILE A 54 -24.47 0.86 5.51
CA ILE A 54 -23.28 1.71 5.50
C ILE A 54 -23.52 2.90 4.55
N SER A 55 -23.94 4.05 5.09
CA SER A 55 -24.28 5.24 4.31
C SER A 55 -23.07 6.00 3.71
N ASP A 56 -21.84 5.57 4.03
CA ASP A 56 -20.58 6.25 3.68
C ASP A 56 -19.73 5.47 2.65
N ALA A 57 -20.35 4.63 1.84
CA ALA A 57 -19.63 3.90 0.81
C ALA A 57 -19.07 4.86 -0.27
N PRO A 58 -17.82 4.64 -0.75
CA PRO A 58 -17.25 5.40 -1.86
C PRO A 58 -18.11 5.35 -3.12
N LYS A 59 -18.30 6.50 -3.77
CA LYS A 59 -19.08 6.61 -5.01
C LYS A 59 -18.26 6.40 -6.28
N LEU A 60 -16.95 6.63 -6.18
CA LEU A 60 -15.99 6.42 -7.24
C LEU A 60 -14.79 5.67 -6.68
N ALA A 61 -14.26 4.75 -7.47
CA ALA A 61 -13.10 3.97 -7.12
C ALA A 61 -12.26 3.67 -8.37
N TRP A 62 -10.97 3.46 -8.20
CA TRP A 62 -10.16 2.79 -9.20
C TRP A 62 -10.43 1.29 -9.16
N GLU A 63 -10.81 0.73 -10.31
CA GLU A 63 -11.01 -0.71 -10.48
C GLU A 63 -9.70 -1.39 -10.91
N ALA A 64 -9.35 -2.44 -10.18
CA ALA A 64 -8.40 -3.45 -10.60
C ALA A 64 -9.16 -4.64 -11.17
N PHE A 65 -8.84 -5.02 -12.40
CA PHE A 65 -9.35 -6.23 -13.04
C PHE A 65 -8.24 -7.29 -13.11
N TYR A 66 -8.50 -8.48 -12.57
CA TYR A 66 -7.59 -9.62 -12.58
C TYR A 66 -8.18 -10.69 -13.48
N PRO A 67 -7.73 -10.80 -14.74
CA PRO A 67 -8.17 -11.88 -15.62
C PRO A 67 -7.80 -13.25 -15.04
N GLU A 68 -8.60 -14.28 -15.33
CA GLU A 68 -8.22 -15.66 -15.09
C GLU A 68 -6.81 -15.95 -15.64
N GLY A 69 -5.97 -16.62 -14.84
CA GLY A 69 -4.60 -16.92 -15.21
C GLY A 69 -3.60 -15.76 -15.03
N SER A 70 -4.04 -14.57 -14.63
CA SER A 70 -3.13 -13.45 -14.36
C SER A 70 -2.34 -13.66 -13.07
N ILE A 71 -1.01 -13.43 -13.13
CA ILE A 71 -0.10 -13.53 -11.98
C ILE A 71 0.49 -12.12 -11.77
N ASN A 72 1.77 -11.92 -12.09
CA ASN A 72 2.46 -10.66 -11.91
C ASN A 72 2.40 -9.79 -13.19
N PRO A 73 2.73 -8.50 -13.11
CA PRO A 73 2.67 -7.58 -14.26
C PRO A 73 3.56 -7.97 -15.45
N SER A 74 4.60 -8.78 -15.23
CA SER A 74 5.51 -9.28 -16.26
C SER A 74 5.03 -10.58 -16.91
N ALA A 75 3.99 -11.22 -16.37
CA ALA A 75 3.40 -12.43 -16.94
C ALA A 75 2.75 -12.16 -18.31
N PRO A 76 2.52 -13.21 -19.13
CA PRO A 76 1.82 -13.08 -20.40
C PRO A 76 0.44 -12.43 -20.25
N ILE A 77 -0.32 -12.85 -19.23
CA ILE A 77 -1.63 -12.29 -18.87
C ILE A 77 -1.43 -11.29 -17.71
N PRO A 78 -1.43 -9.97 -17.98
CA PRO A 78 -1.36 -8.96 -16.94
C PRO A 78 -2.69 -8.88 -16.18
N GLY A 79 -2.64 -8.62 -14.87
CA GLY A 79 -3.82 -8.42 -14.03
C GLY A 79 -3.57 -7.37 -12.96
N GLY A 80 -4.66 -6.78 -12.48
CA GLY A 80 -4.67 -5.63 -11.60
C GLY A 80 -4.13 -4.37 -12.29
N PHE A 81 -3.35 -3.56 -11.57
CA PHE A 81 -2.67 -2.40 -12.13
C PHE A 81 -1.44 -2.00 -11.32
N SER A 82 -0.60 -1.15 -11.91
CA SER A 82 0.62 -0.64 -11.29
C SER A 82 0.91 0.80 -11.67
N PHE A 83 1.04 1.67 -10.66
CA PHE A 83 1.60 3.02 -10.77
C PHE A 83 2.16 3.47 -9.42
N TYR A 84 2.71 4.68 -9.37
CA TYR A 84 3.12 5.35 -8.15
C TYR A 84 2.30 6.62 -7.96
N LEU A 85 1.98 6.93 -6.72
CA LEU A 85 1.18 8.09 -6.33
C LEU A 85 1.97 8.92 -5.34
N SER A 86 2.14 10.21 -5.62
CA SER A 86 2.88 11.15 -4.76
C SER A 86 1.98 12.14 -4.01
N GLY A 87 0.69 12.15 -4.33
CA GLY A 87 -0.30 13.09 -3.80
C GLY A 87 -0.27 14.45 -4.50
N PRO A 88 -1.16 15.37 -4.10
CA PRO A 88 -1.21 16.73 -4.62
C PRO A 88 0.12 17.47 -4.47
N PRO A 89 0.45 18.43 -5.36
CA PRO A 89 1.76 19.08 -5.39
C PRO A 89 2.23 19.64 -4.04
N GLU A 90 1.32 20.26 -3.27
CA GLU A 90 1.65 20.79 -1.95
C GLU A 90 1.95 19.69 -0.93
N PHE A 91 1.11 18.65 -0.88
CA PHE A 91 1.32 17.48 -0.03
C PHE A 91 2.66 16.81 -0.36
N LYS A 92 2.94 16.57 -1.65
CA LYS A 92 4.20 16.00 -2.13
C LYS A 92 5.41 16.80 -1.66
N ALA A 93 5.37 18.13 -1.77
CA ALA A 93 6.47 19.01 -1.38
C ALA A 93 6.75 19.00 0.12
N ARG A 94 5.72 18.77 0.94
CA ARG A 94 5.85 18.62 2.41
C ARG A 94 6.27 17.20 2.79
N LEU A 95 5.73 16.18 2.13
CA LEU A 95 6.06 14.77 2.38
C LEU A 95 7.55 14.49 2.14
N ALA A 96 8.14 15.13 1.12
CA ALA A 96 9.57 15.03 0.82
C ALA A 96 10.49 15.48 1.97
N ARG A 97 9.96 16.22 2.95
CA ARG A 97 10.68 16.69 4.15
C ARG A 97 10.17 16.07 5.45
N ALA A 98 9.07 15.32 5.39
CA ALA A 98 8.48 14.68 6.54
C ALA A 98 9.31 13.47 6.97
N THR A 99 9.49 13.30 8.28
CA THR A 99 10.02 12.08 8.87
C THR A 99 8.93 11.08 9.21
N GLU A 100 7.67 11.53 9.26
CA GLU A 100 6.55 10.70 9.65
C GLU A 100 5.30 11.00 8.82
N ALA A 101 4.67 9.94 8.31
CA ALA A 101 3.42 10.05 7.57
C ALA A 101 2.54 8.82 7.74
N VAL A 102 1.22 9.03 7.63
CA VAL A 102 0.22 7.97 7.49
C VAL A 102 -0.33 8.05 6.08
N LEU A 103 -0.23 6.95 5.33
CA LEU A 103 -0.83 6.82 4.01
C LEU A 103 -1.88 5.70 4.06
N SER A 104 -3.06 5.98 3.54
CA SER A 104 -4.18 5.06 3.61
C SER A 104 -5.06 5.09 2.37
N TYR A 105 -5.92 4.09 2.25
CA TYR A 105 -6.97 3.97 1.24
C TYR A 105 -8.04 3.00 1.75
N ARG A 106 -9.23 3.07 1.17
CA ARG A 106 -10.24 2.02 1.29
C ARG A 106 -10.11 1.02 0.15
N VAL A 107 -10.35 -0.25 0.46
CA VAL A 107 -10.37 -1.35 -0.51
C VAL A 107 -11.61 -2.23 -0.31
N MET A 108 -12.16 -2.71 -1.42
CA MET A 108 -13.20 -3.73 -1.46
C MET A 108 -12.83 -4.78 -2.51
N LEU A 109 -13.01 -6.05 -2.16
CA LEU A 109 -12.85 -7.21 -3.03
C LEU A 109 -14.23 -7.68 -3.50
N GLN A 110 -14.32 -8.26 -4.69
CA GLN A 110 -15.57 -8.83 -5.22
C GLN A 110 -16.19 -9.86 -4.25
N ASP A 111 -17.53 -9.93 -4.16
CA ASP A 111 -18.28 -10.74 -3.17
C ASP A 111 -17.90 -12.23 -3.14
N ASP A 112 -17.42 -12.79 -4.26
CA ASP A 112 -17.04 -14.19 -4.41
C ASP A 112 -15.53 -14.36 -4.60
N TRP A 113 -14.72 -13.48 -4.00
CA TRP A 113 -13.27 -13.48 -4.15
C TRP A 113 -12.60 -14.83 -3.83
N GLU A 114 -11.70 -15.25 -4.71
CA GLU A 114 -10.89 -16.46 -4.59
C GLU A 114 -9.40 -16.10 -4.46
N TRP A 115 -8.81 -16.52 -3.35
CA TRP A 115 -7.53 -16.03 -2.84
C TRP A 115 -6.26 -16.50 -3.57
N ALA A 116 -6.34 -17.61 -4.31
CA ALA A 116 -5.18 -18.37 -4.77
C ALA A 116 -4.13 -18.55 -3.63
N LYS A 117 -2.84 -18.38 -3.93
CA LYS A 117 -1.75 -18.33 -2.92
C LYS A 117 -1.50 -16.94 -2.33
N GLY A 118 -2.04 -15.89 -2.93
CA GLY A 118 -1.88 -14.53 -2.46
C GLY A 118 -1.67 -13.49 -3.56
N GLY A 119 -1.50 -12.25 -3.16
CA GLY A 119 -1.27 -11.13 -4.06
C GLY A 119 -0.89 -9.85 -3.33
N LYS A 120 -0.55 -8.82 -4.10
CA LYS A 120 -0.03 -7.55 -3.61
C LYS A 120 -1.12 -6.50 -3.48
N LEU A 121 -0.99 -5.67 -2.46
CA LEU A 121 -1.79 -4.46 -2.29
C LEU A 121 -0.90 -3.21 -2.21
N PRO A 122 -1.46 -2.03 -2.50
CA PRO A 122 -0.76 -0.75 -2.41
C PRO A 122 -0.19 -0.47 -1.02
N GLY A 123 0.96 0.19 -0.95
CA GLY A 123 1.51 0.64 0.33
C GLY A 123 2.64 1.68 0.19
N PRO A 124 3.09 2.28 1.30
CA PRO A 124 4.11 3.31 1.26
C PRO A 124 5.41 2.86 0.58
N PHE A 125 6.05 3.80 -0.10
CA PHE A 125 7.41 3.65 -0.58
C PHE A 125 8.22 4.92 -0.30
N GLY A 126 9.54 4.74 -0.25
CA GLY A 126 10.49 5.80 0.08
C GLY A 126 11.86 5.53 -0.50
N GLY A 127 12.70 6.55 -0.51
CA GLY A 127 14.10 6.41 -0.90
C GLY A 127 14.76 7.68 -1.37
N VAL A 128 16.03 7.51 -1.76
CA VAL A 128 16.89 8.53 -2.34
C VAL A 128 16.66 8.58 -3.84
N ASP A 129 16.33 9.75 -4.38
CA ASP A 129 16.11 9.99 -5.81
C ASP A 129 15.27 8.88 -6.49
N ASP A 130 15.69 8.45 -7.68
CA ASP A 130 15.03 7.37 -8.42
C ASP A 130 15.28 5.97 -7.83
N SER A 131 16.22 5.81 -6.88
CA SER A 131 16.37 4.54 -6.15
C SER A 131 15.11 4.20 -5.35
N ALA A 132 14.28 5.20 -4.99
CA ALA A 132 13.00 4.97 -4.31
C ALA A 132 12.08 3.98 -5.05
N TYR A 133 12.14 3.91 -6.38
CA TYR A 133 11.31 3.01 -7.18
C TYR A 133 11.88 1.58 -7.31
N SER A 134 13.01 1.28 -6.65
CA SER A 134 13.75 0.03 -6.87
C SER A 134 13.52 -1.07 -5.82
N CYS A 135 12.86 -0.76 -4.69
CA CYS A 135 12.57 -1.72 -3.61
C CYS A 135 11.37 -2.63 -3.92
N SER A 136 11.50 -3.44 -4.97
CA SER A 136 10.50 -4.45 -5.33
C SER A 136 11.12 -5.63 -6.10
N GLY A 137 10.41 -6.76 -6.15
CA GLY A 137 10.87 -7.95 -6.87
C GLY A 137 12.05 -8.65 -6.18
N GLY A 138 12.90 -9.33 -6.94
CA GLY A 138 14.06 -10.06 -6.43
C GLY A 138 15.33 -9.21 -6.24
N ARG A 139 15.21 -7.88 -6.27
CA ARG A 139 16.38 -6.99 -6.26
C ARG A 139 17.01 -6.93 -4.86
N LYS A 140 18.32 -7.20 -4.80
CA LYS A 140 19.13 -7.16 -3.58
C LYS A 140 20.06 -5.95 -3.50
N GLU A 141 20.34 -5.32 -4.63
CA GLU A 141 21.23 -4.16 -4.72
C GLU A 141 20.57 -2.87 -4.21
N GLN A 142 21.36 -2.00 -3.58
CA GLN A 142 20.96 -0.68 -3.11
C GLN A 142 19.74 -0.67 -2.17
N ARG A 143 19.53 -1.76 -1.43
CA ARG A 143 18.41 -1.90 -0.47
C ARG A 143 18.46 -0.89 0.68
N CYS A 144 19.61 -0.27 0.95
CA CYS A 144 19.73 0.86 1.88
C CYS A 144 19.14 2.18 1.34
N ARG A 145 18.94 2.30 0.02
CA ARG A 145 18.51 3.54 -0.64
C ARG A 145 17.01 3.65 -0.83
N CYS A 146 16.22 2.65 -0.43
CA CYS A 146 14.78 2.66 -0.58
C CYS A 146 14.07 1.82 0.48
N ILE A 147 12.78 2.07 0.63
CA ILE A 147 11.86 1.22 1.37
C ILE A 147 10.60 0.93 0.56
N GLY A 148 10.00 -0.23 0.78
CA GLY A 148 8.68 -0.59 0.28
C GLY A 148 7.89 -1.33 1.34
N LEU A 149 6.68 -0.87 1.65
CA LEU A 149 5.84 -1.35 2.75
C LEU A 149 4.47 -1.76 2.21
N ARG A 150 4.40 -2.88 1.47
CA ARG A 150 3.18 -3.28 0.77
C ARG A 150 2.48 -4.42 1.51
N PRO A 151 1.19 -4.31 1.83
CA PRO A 151 0.43 -5.47 2.29
C PRO A 151 0.37 -6.56 1.21
N MET A 152 0.18 -7.80 1.67
CA MET A 152 -0.22 -8.92 0.84
C MET A 152 -1.42 -9.62 1.46
N TRP A 153 -2.31 -10.12 0.60
CA TRP A 153 -3.17 -11.23 0.98
C TRP A 153 -2.46 -12.54 0.69
N ARG A 154 -2.81 -13.57 1.46
CA ARG A 154 -2.46 -14.98 1.28
C ARG A 154 -3.75 -15.77 1.05
N SER A 155 -3.62 -17.08 0.92
CA SER A 155 -4.76 -17.99 0.89
C SER A 155 -5.69 -17.75 2.08
N ASN A 156 -7.01 -17.88 1.84
CA ASN A 156 -8.07 -17.72 2.84
C ASN A 156 -8.15 -16.33 3.50
N GLY A 157 -7.70 -15.27 2.83
CA GLY A 157 -7.83 -13.90 3.33
C GLY A 157 -6.74 -13.46 4.30
N VAL A 158 -5.83 -14.35 4.68
CA VAL A 158 -4.76 -14.06 5.63
C VAL A 158 -3.89 -12.90 5.15
N GLY A 159 -3.83 -11.82 5.93
CA GLY A 159 -3.05 -10.62 5.63
C GLY A 159 -1.64 -10.65 6.21
N GLU A 160 -0.70 -10.01 5.54
CA GLU A 160 0.64 -9.71 6.04
C GLU A 160 1.12 -8.35 5.56
N LEU A 161 2.08 -7.76 6.26
CA LEU A 161 2.90 -6.68 5.70
C LEU A 161 4.10 -7.32 5.00
N TYR A 162 4.33 -6.97 3.73
CA TYR A 162 5.47 -7.44 2.96
C TYR A 162 6.47 -6.33 2.69
N THR A 163 7.62 -6.44 3.33
CA THR A 163 8.55 -5.32 3.46
C THR A 163 9.80 -5.50 2.59
N TYR A 164 10.27 -4.38 2.06
CA TYR A 164 11.61 -4.21 1.53
C TYR A 164 12.29 -3.12 2.35
N LEU A 165 13.02 -3.49 3.40
CA LEU A 165 13.81 -2.55 4.22
C LEU A 165 15.32 -2.67 3.91
N PRO A 166 16.16 -1.74 4.37
CA PRO A 166 17.60 -1.95 4.41
C PRO A 166 17.95 -3.30 5.07
N LEU A 167 18.87 -4.05 4.46
CA LEU A 167 19.24 -5.41 4.89
C LEU A 167 20.24 -5.34 6.04
N THR A 168 19.75 -5.00 7.23
CA THR A 168 20.53 -4.99 8.48
C THR A 168 20.04 -6.10 9.41
N GLU A 169 20.93 -6.66 10.22
CA GLU A 169 20.56 -7.68 11.22
C GLU A 169 19.47 -7.14 12.16
N ARG A 170 19.58 -5.85 12.54
CA ARG A 170 18.56 -5.18 13.34
C ARG A 170 17.19 -5.23 12.69
N ASN A 171 17.08 -4.79 11.42
CA ASN A 171 15.80 -4.77 10.72
C ASN A 171 15.20 -6.17 10.59
N SER A 172 16.00 -7.18 10.23
CA SER A 172 15.53 -8.56 10.17
C SER A 172 15.04 -9.02 11.55
N SER A 173 15.82 -8.80 12.61
CA SER A 173 15.46 -9.23 13.97
C SER A 173 14.16 -8.60 14.48
N GLN A 174 13.91 -7.32 14.20
CA GLN A 174 12.69 -6.64 14.67
C GLN A 174 11.46 -7.10 13.92
N GLN A 175 11.57 -7.29 12.60
CA GLN A 175 10.46 -7.79 11.79
C GLN A 175 10.09 -9.23 12.15
N LEU A 176 11.09 -10.08 12.45
CA LEU A 176 10.88 -11.48 12.81
C LEU A 176 10.22 -11.68 14.19
N LYS A 177 10.24 -10.68 15.08
CA LYS A 177 9.53 -10.72 16.36
C LYS A 177 8.02 -10.50 16.24
N VAL A 178 7.55 -9.97 15.11
CA VAL A 178 6.15 -9.59 14.94
C VAL A 178 5.28 -10.85 14.85
N PRO A 179 4.32 -11.05 15.76
CA PRO A 179 3.39 -12.17 15.69
C PRO A 179 2.32 -11.94 14.60
N PRO A 180 1.58 -12.98 14.18
CA PRO A 180 1.71 -14.37 14.63
C PRO A 180 2.78 -15.16 13.86
N LEU A 181 3.17 -14.71 12.67
CA LEU A 181 4.21 -15.35 11.87
C LEU A 181 4.95 -14.31 11.02
N SER A 182 6.26 -14.21 11.22
CA SER A 182 7.15 -13.47 10.34
C SER A 182 8.19 -14.40 9.72
N VAL A 183 8.41 -14.26 8.42
CA VAL A 183 9.27 -15.14 7.62
C VAL A 183 10.17 -14.30 6.74
N GLU A 184 11.47 -14.41 6.98
CA GLU A 184 12.48 -13.84 6.10
C GLU A 184 12.58 -14.65 4.81
N ASN A 185 12.89 -13.96 3.71
CA ASN A 185 13.16 -14.58 2.44
C ASN A 185 14.49 -14.04 1.89
N PRO A 186 15.44 -14.90 1.51
CA PRO A 186 16.76 -14.44 1.05
C PRO A 186 16.72 -13.72 -0.30
N ASP A 187 15.68 -13.95 -1.10
CA ASP A 187 15.55 -13.45 -2.47
C ASP A 187 14.58 -12.29 -2.61
N TYR A 188 13.61 -12.18 -1.70
CA TYR A 188 12.52 -11.22 -1.80
C TYR A 188 12.33 -10.37 -0.53
N GLY A 189 11.11 -9.90 -0.29
CA GLY A 189 10.76 -9.15 0.91
C GLY A 189 10.48 -10.07 2.10
N ILE A 190 10.48 -9.50 3.29
CA ILE A 190 10.14 -10.22 4.53
C ILE A 190 8.62 -10.23 4.66
N SER A 191 8.05 -11.40 4.95
CA SER A 191 6.65 -11.50 5.36
C SER A 191 6.58 -11.16 6.84
N VAL A 192 5.84 -10.12 7.22
CA VAL A 192 5.77 -9.62 8.59
C VAL A 192 4.36 -9.74 9.12
N GLY A 193 4.20 -10.40 10.27
CA GLY A 193 2.93 -10.55 10.96
C GLY A 193 1.84 -11.21 10.11
N ARG A 194 2.18 -12.22 9.31
CA ARG A 194 1.21 -12.98 8.52
C ARG A 194 0.15 -13.60 9.42
N GLY A 195 -1.11 -13.24 9.23
CA GLY A 195 -2.24 -13.64 10.08
C GLY A 195 -2.60 -12.62 11.16
N SER A 196 -1.94 -11.46 11.20
CA SER A 196 -2.32 -10.37 12.13
C SER A 196 -3.62 -9.65 11.75
N PHE A 197 -4.07 -9.81 10.50
CA PHE A 197 -5.35 -9.32 9.99
C PHE A 197 -5.88 -10.22 8.88
N ASP A 198 -7.17 -10.06 8.56
CA ASP A 198 -7.89 -10.91 7.62
C ASP A 198 -8.72 -10.06 6.64
N PHE A 199 -8.52 -10.29 5.35
CA PHE A 199 -9.21 -9.65 4.24
C PHE A 199 -10.57 -10.27 3.89
N ASN A 200 -11.03 -11.31 4.57
CA ASN A 200 -12.41 -11.80 4.42
C ASN A 200 -13.42 -10.67 4.69
N SER A 201 -13.10 -9.73 5.58
CA SER A 201 -13.88 -8.50 5.83
C SER A 201 -13.92 -7.54 4.64
N ALA A 202 -12.98 -7.61 3.71
CA ALA A 202 -12.97 -6.81 2.49
C ALA A 202 -13.78 -7.44 1.34
N VAL A 203 -14.21 -8.70 1.49
CA VAL A 203 -15.04 -9.39 0.49
C VAL A 203 -16.43 -8.79 0.54
N GLY A 204 -16.80 -8.08 -0.53
CA GLY A 204 -18.06 -7.37 -0.65
C GLY A 204 -18.19 -6.11 0.18
N ASN A 205 -17.20 -5.76 1.01
CA ASN A 205 -17.29 -4.63 1.92
C ASN A 205 -16.04 -3.76 1.86
N TRP A 206 -16.21 -2.48 2.18
CA TRP A 206 -15.11 -1.54 2.25
C TRP A 206 -14.40 -1.63 3.59
N ILE A 207 -13.11 -1.91 3.55
CA ILE A 207 -12.22 -1.75 4.72
C ILE A 207 -11.23 -0.63 4.46
N THR A 208 -10.72 -0.03 5.53
CA THR A 208 -9.65 0.98 5.47
C THR A 208 -8.32 0.34 5.84
N ILE A 209 -7.32 0.49 4.98
CA ILE A 209 -5.93 0.15 5.27
C ILE A 209 -5.16 1.44 5.47
N ALA A 210 -4.50 1.61 6.62
CA ALA A 210 -3.61 2.73 6.89
C ALA A 210 -2.24 2.23 7.36
N ILE A 211 -1.18 2.83 6.83
CA ILE A 211 0.21 2.49 7.19
C ILE A 211 0.90 3.76 7.65
N ARG A 212 1.30 3.78 8.93
CA ARG A 212 2.15 4.83 9.50
C ARG A 212 3.61 4.44 9.30
N THR A 213 4.39 5.36 8.75
CA THR A 213 5.83 5.21 8.57
C THR A 213 6.53 6.36 9.26
N LYS A 214 7.41 6.05 10.21
CA LYS A 214 8.30 7.01 10.87
C LYS A 214 9.74 6.63 10.57
N LEU A 215 10.42 7.46 9.80
CA LEU A 215 11.84 7.33 9.49
C LEU A 215 12.66 7.50 10.78
N ASN A 216 13.73 6.72 10.90
CA ASN A 216 14.67 6.87 11.99
C ASN A 216 15.49 8.17 11.87
N ASP A 217 16.03 8.62 12.99
CA ASP A 217 17.12 9.60 12.99
C ASP A 217 18.38 8.98 12.38
N ILE A 218 19.20 9.80 11.75
CA ILE A 218 20.42 9.32 11.09
C ILE A 218 21.37 8.75 12.15
N GLY A 219 21.76 7.48 11.96
CA GLY A 219 22.59 6.75 12.92
C GLY A 219 21.85 6.15 14.12
N ALA A 220 20.51 6.28 14.19
CA ALA A 220 19.70 5.70 15.26
C ALA A 220 18.77 4.58 14.76
N GLU A 221 18.44 3.66 15.67
CA GLU A 221 17.48 2.57 15.45
C GLU A 221 16.14 2.92 16.12
N ASN A 222 15.49 4.00 15.68
CA ASN A 222 14.24 4.50 16.26
C ASN A 222 13.12 4.72 15.22
N GLY A 223 13.25 4.10 14.05
CA GLY A 223 12.22 4.08 13.03
C GLY A 223 11.07 3.15 13.43
N GLU A 224 9.87 3.48 12.97
CA GLU A 224 8.65 2.75 13.30
C GLU A 224 7.79 2.52 12.04
N VAL A 225 7.12 1.36 11.99
CA VAL A 225 6.09 1.06 11.01
C VAL A 225 4.88 0.47 11.73
N GLU A 226 3.70 1.03 11.47
CA GLU A 226 2.44 0.47 11.97
C GLU A 226 1.46 0.23 10.82
N VAL A 227 0.67 -0.83 10.93
CA VAL A 227 -0.45 -1.12 10.01
C VAL A 227 -1.73 -1.13 10.81
N TRP A 228 -2.75 -0.47 10.27
CA TRP A 228 -4.07 -0.32 10.83
C TRP A 228 -5.12 -0.80 9.82
N ILE A 229 -6.06 -1.61 10.28
CA ILE A 229 -7.23 -2.06 9.52
C ILE A 229 -8.47 -1.57 10.26
N ASP A 230 -9.31 -0.79 9.58
CA ASP A 230 -10.51 -0.16 10.15
C ASP A 230 -10.27 0.53 11.51
N GLY A 231 -9.18 1.29 11.59
CA GLY A 231 -8.81 2.03 12.80
C GLY A 231 -8.27 1.15 13.94
N ARG A 232 -8.06 -0.15 13.72
CA ARG A 232 -7.42 -1.06 14.68
C ARG A 232 -5.98 -1.35 14.28
N ARG A 233 -5.01 -1.10 15.17
CA ARG A 233 -3.60 -1.43 14.94
C ARG A 233 -3.40 -2.95 14.94
N VAL A 234 -2.92 -3.49 13.83
CA VAL A 234 -2.72 -4.94 13.63
C VAL A 234 -1.24 -5.32 13.58
N ILE A 235 -0.37 -4.41 13.13
CA ILE A 235 1.08 -4.57 13.16
C ILE A 235 1.71 -3.31 13.77
N SER A 236 2.73 -3.50 14.59
CA SER A 236 3.60 -2.44 15.13
C SER A 236 5.02 -2.96 15.14
N ILE A 237 5.93 -2.23 14.52
CA ILE A 237 7.36 -2.55 14.46
C ILE A 237 8.10 -1.29 14.87
N ASP A 238 8.94 -1.41 15.90
CA ASP A 238 9.82 -0.34 16.36
C ASP A 238 11.29 -0.71 16.18
N GLY A 239 12.16 0.24 16.47
CA GLY A 239 13.59 0.00 16.51
C GLY A 239 14.21 -0.27 15.13
N LEU A 240 13.61 0.26 14.06
CA LEU A 240 14.05 0.05 12.68
C LEU A 240 15.07 1.09 12.22
N MET A 241 15.94 0.70 11.29
CA MET A 241 16.73 1.60 10.45
C MET A 241 16.14 1.62 9.03
N LEU A 242 15.26 2.59 8.77
CA LEU A 242 14.61 2.79 7.47
C LEU A 242 15.45 3.64 6.50
N ARG A 243 16.37 4.46 7.03
CA ARG A 243 17.28 5.31 6.25
C ARG A 243 18.66 5.47 6.88
N GLU A 244 19.63 5.74 6.02
CA GLU A 244 21.03 6.03 6.39
C GLU A 244 21.43 7.49 6.14
N SER A 245 20.62 8.25 5.37
CA SER A 245 20.86 9.66 5.09
C SER A 245 19.57 10.47 5.05
N ASP A 246 19.71 11.78 5.25
CA ASP A 246 18.63 12.78 5.16
C ASP A 246 18.03 12.92 3.75
N ALA A 247 18.77 12.50 2.72
CA ALA A 247 18.27 12.42 1.35
C ALA A 247 17.16 11.37 1.16
N HIS A 248 17.02 10.42 2.08
CA HIS A 248 15.94 9.42 2.07
C HIS A 248 14.66 10.03 2.66
N SER A 249 13.61 10.10 1.84
CA SER A 249 12.27 10.56 2.24
C SER A 249 11.18 9.56 1.87
N ILE A 250 10.03 9.67 2.53
CA ILE A 250 8.79 9.02 2.12
C ILE A 250 8.34 9.68 0.80
N ARG A 251 7.99 8.88 -0.22
CA ARG A 251 7.68 9.39 -1.56
C ARG A 251 6.21 9.28 -1.94
N GLY A 252 5.43 8.48 -1.21
CA GLY A 252 4.00 8.30 -1.42
C GLY A 252 3.63 6.82 -1.40
N ILE A 253 2.69 6.41 -2.25
CA ILE A 253 2.17 5.04 -2.32
C ILE A 253 2.65 4.36 -3.61
N GLN A 254 3.26 3.18 -3.49
CA GLN A 254 3.47 2.27 -4.60
C GLN A 254 2.14 1.54 -4.84
N PHE A 255 1.32 2.10 -5.72
CA PHE A 255 -0.03 1.63 -5.98
C PHE A 255 -0.01 0.48 -7.00
N GLN A 256 0.31 -0.69 -6.47
CA GLN A 256 0.44 -1.91 -7.24
C GLN A 256 -0.41 -3.01 -6.63
N THR A 257 -1.25 -3.60 -7.46
CA THR A 257 -2.02 -4.77 -7.07
C THR A 257 -2.05 -5.79 -8.20
N PHE A 258 -1.82 -7.05 -7.84
CA PHE A 258 -1.75 -8.19 -8.74
C PHE A 258 -1.71 -9.49 -7.94
N PHE A 259 -2.12 -10.59 -8.55
CA PHE A 259 -1.97 -11.94 -8.00
C PHE A 259 -0.49 -12.37 -7.99
N GLY A 260 0.02 -12.81 -6.86
CA GLY A 260 1.40 -12.46 -6.51
C GLY A 260 2.34 -13.62 -6.34
N GLY A 261 2.98 -14.07 -7.42
CA GLY A 261 4.13 -14.97 -7.37
C GLY A 261 4.73 -15.07 -8.76
N HIS A 262 5.30 -16.23 -9.10
CA HIS A 262 5.83 -16.48 -10.45
C HIS A 262 5.40 -17.82 -11.05
N THR A 263 4.67 -18.65 -10.30
CA THR A 263 4.17 -19.95 -10.79
C THR A 263 2.66 -19.92 -11.01
N PRO A 264 2.09 -20.79 -11.87
CA PRO A 264 0.65 -20.82 -12.17
C PRO A 264 -0.27 -20.93 -10.94
N GLU A 265 0.19 -21.55 -9.85
CA GLU A 265 -0.59 -21.68 -8.60
C GLU A 265 -0.86 -20.35 -7.89
N TRP A 266 -0.20 -19.27 -8.31
CA TRP A 266 -0.46 -17.91 -7.82
C TRP A 266 -1.47 -17.16 -8.67
N ALA A 267 -1.85 -17.69 -9.83
CA ALA A 267 -2.70 -17.00 -10.77
C ALA A 267 -4.09 -16.76 -10.19
N SER A 268 -4.74 -15.68 -10.64
CA SER A 268 -6.17 -15.50 -10.39
C SER A 268 -6.93 -16.71 -10.96
N PRO A 269 -7.71 -17.44 -10.15
CA PRO A 269 -8.41 -18.65 -10.59
C PRO A 269 -9.62 -18.36 -11.50
N LYS A 270 -10.05 -17.10 -11.55
CA LYS A 270 -11.12 -16.61 -12.42
C LYS A 270 -10.92 -15.13 -12.71
N ASP A 271 -11.83 -14.56 -13.48
CA ASP A 271 -11.96 -13.11 -13.63
C ASP A 271 -12.49 -12.48 -12.33
N GLN A 272 -11.70 -11.58 -11.73
CA GLN A 272 -12.03 -10.97 -10.44
C GLN A 272 -11.77 -9.47 -10.44
N ARG A 273 -12.42 -8.74 -9.54
CA ARG A 273 -12.25 -7.29 -9.39
C ARG A 273 -11.97 -6.88 -7.95
N ALA A 274 -11.22 -5.79 -7.80
CA ALA A 274 -11.08 -5.07 -6.55
C ALA A 274 -11.22 -3.57 -6.83
N TRP A 275 -11.71 -2.82 -5.85
CA TRP A 275 -11.94 -1.38 -5.96
C TRP A 275 -11.17 -0.65 -4.87
N PHE A 276 -10.56 0.49 -5.24
CA PHE A 276 -9.74 1.30 -4.36
C PHE A 276 -10.23 2.74 -4.36
N ALA A 277 -10.50 3.30 -3.18
CA ALA A 277 -11.08 4.62 -3.02
C ALA A 277 -10.56 5.34 -1.76
N ASP A 278 -11.01 6.57 -1.55
CA ASP A 278 -10.72 7.39 -0.36
C ASP A 278 -9.22 7.42 0.01
N ILE A 279 -8.36 7.55 -1.00
CA ILE A 279 -6.90 7.64 -0.82
C ILE A 279 -6.62 8.85 0.07
N THR A 280 -5.88 8.61 1.14
CA THR A 280 -5.59 9.62 2.16
C THR A 280 -4.11 9.66 2.48
N GLY A 281 -3.61 10.87 2.68
CA GLY A 281 -2.24 11.11 3.12
C GLY A 281 -2.22 12.10 4.27
N VAL A 282 -1.51 11.78 5.34
CA VAL A 282 -1.33 12.59 6.53
C VAL A 282 0.15 12.72 6.82
N ILE A 283 0.66 13.94 6.98
CA ILE A 283 1.99 14.19 7.54
C ILE A 283 1.83 14.40 9.03
N VAL A 284 2.59 13.67 9.82
CA VAL A 284 2.65 13.82 11.28
C VAL A 284 3.87 14.69 11.57
N THR A 285 3.66 15.80 12.28
CA THR A 285 4.70 16.78 12.65
C THR A 285 4.93 16.77 14.14
#